data_AF-A0A257CKI8-F1
#
_entry.id   AF-A0A257CKI8-F1
#
_cell.length_a   1.000
_cell.length_b   1.000
_cell.length_c   1.000
_cell.angle_alpha   90.00
_cell.angle_beta   90.00
_cell.angle_gamma   90.00
#
_symmetry.space_group_name_H-M   'P 1'
#
loop_
_entity.id
_entity.type
_entity.pdbx_description
1 polymer ?
#
loop_
_entity_poly.entity_id
_entity_poly.type
_entity_poly.pdbx_seq_one_letter_code
_entity_poly.pdbx_strand_id
1 'polypeptide(L)'
;MAQASFAFDDAGVAASPVTSSTPQQGPGRHGRHPLAAAAWASADDSEPDEAWQIGWEHARHGLVPPPAHLLPGHPVRQGWDAGRLCFRQRTRTANHAVHAWLSLRLSTWQQGRAFEPVQVTPHYLSQLMQGRCPVLRQAVNDGTPTAAVGVVDAVNSSAGVAAGNLAMLSTAAWAARANRRWDEARLMAVVAEAHPDGEAEGLTSPQWARLAALLSYVTPLPHAVAAGIPMRVLPTNRLRLLNPIQGLQALITLQLTHADWSERAAQLATLLPETQTELRSDFHLFFHSLLPRAWDGGRPADARALRERLEDAWAQPQVIRRWQRFASRLNAEQAEQLVTRAVKLGLAGKESMVQLHGAAQATEGWALETGGYGRGSVTRT
;
A
#
# COMPACT_ATOMS: atom_id res chain seq x y z
N MET A 1 3.75 -19.56 -0.22
CA MET A 1 3.47 -18.65 -1.34
C MET A 1 4.03 -17.28 -1.05
N ALA A 2 5.14 -16.93 -1.68
CA ALA A 2 5.71 -15.60 -1.62
C ALA A 2 4.81 -14.57 -2.32
N GLN A 3 4.81 -13.35 -1.81
CA GLN A 3 3.96 -12.24 -2.21
C GLN A 3 4.83 -11.04 -2.55
N ALA A 4 4.36 -10.17 -3.45
CA ALA A 4 5.13 -9.02 -3.91
C ALA A 4 4.49 -7.72 -3.41
N SER A 5 5.31 -6.75 -3.02
CA SER A 5 4.90 -5.33 -2.95
C SER A 5 5.74 -4.52 -3.92
N PHE A 6 5.13 -3.54 -4.58
CA PHE A 6 5.77 -2.74 -5.62
C PHE A 6 5.75 -1.25 -5.23
N ALA A 7 6.84 -0.55 -5.47
CA ALA A 7 6.93 0.90 -5.40
C ALA A 7 6.68 1.45 -6.81
N PHE A 8 5.45 1.90 -7.06
CA PHE A 8 5.04 2.36 -8.39
C PHE A 8 5.48 3.80 -8.71
N ASP A 9 5.82 4.59 -7.69
CA ASP A 9 5.93 6.03 -7.86
C ASP A 9 7.36 6.55 -8.04
N ASP A 10 8.36 5.68 -7.94
CA ASP A 10 9.74 5.98 -8.32
C ASP A 10 10.04 5.70 -9.81
N ALA A 11 9.06 5.17 -10.55
CA ALA A 11 9.20 4.86 -11.97
C ALA A 11 9.02 6.12 -12.84
N GLY A 12 9.96 7.08 -12.76
CA GLY A 12 9.92 8.20 -13.72
C GLY A 12 10.89 9.36 -13.57
N VAL A 13 11.59 9.54 -12.43
CA VAL A 13 12.54 10.66 -12.32
C VAL A 13 13.95 10.15 -12.55
N ALA A 14 14.46 10.36 -13.77
CA ALA A 14 15.89 10.30 -14.04
C ALA A 14 16.58 11.39 -13.20
N ALA A 15 17.09 11.03 -12.03
CA ALA A 15 17.97 11.90 -11.27
C ALA A 15 19.35 11.90 -11.96
N SER A 16 19.73 13.04 -12.53
CA SER A 16 21.10 13.30 -12.98
C SER A 16 22.09 13.13 -11.81
N PRO A 17 23.31 12.62 -12.05
CA PRO A 17 24.27 12.35 -10.99
C PRO A 17 24.82 13.67 -10.42
N VAL A 18 24.49 13.97 -9.16
CA VAL A 18 25.18 15.01 -8.41
C VAL A 18 26.49 14.43 -7.90
N THR A 19 27.58 15.06 -8.31
CA THR A 19 28.95 14.78 -7.95
C THR A 19 29.17 14.92 -6.44
N SER A 20 29.61 13.82 -5.84
CA SER A 20 30.06 13.73 -4.45
C SER A 20 31.32 14.57 -4.23
N SER A 21 31.28 15.49 -3.27
CA SER A 21 32.46 16.13 -2.70
C SER A 21 32.49 15.88 -1.19
N THR A 22 33.46 15.07 -0.79
CA THR A 22 33.87 14.77 0.59
C THR A 22 34.53 15.98 1.24
N PRO A 23 34.28 16.23 2.53
CA PRO A 23 35.40 16.48 3.44
C PRO A 23 35.21 15.70 4.76
N GLN A 24 36.13 14.79 5.07
CA GLN A 24 37.36 15.01 5.83
C GLN A 24 37.12 14.97 7.34
N GLN A 25 37.52 13.85 7.93
CA GLN A 25 37.57 13.54 9.36
C GLN A 25 38.62 14.38 10.09
N GLY A 26 38.33 14.72 11.35
CA GLY A 26 39.29 15.20 12.34
C GLY A 26 38.78 14.91 13.78
N PRO A 27 39.67 14.71 14.79
CA PRO A 27 39.47 13.67 15.82
C PRO A 27 39.27 14.17 17.27
N GLY A 28 38.74 13.29 18.13
CA GLY A 28 38.81 13.34 19.61
C GLY A 28 37.73 14.22 20.26
N ARG A 29 37.18 13.94 21.46
CA ARG A 29 37.72 13.23 22.63
C ARG A 29 36.60 12.77 23.59
N HIS A 30 37.00 11.89 24.51
CA HIS A 30 36.28 11.19 25.58
C HIS A 30 35.37 12.00 26.51
N GLY A 31 34.35 11.31 27.04
CA GLY A 31 33.58 11.73 28.22
C GLY A 31 32.44 10.75 28.56
N ARG A 32 32.76 9.52 28.98
CA ARG A 32 31.81 8.64 29.68
C ARG A 32 31.63 9.18 31.10
N HIS A 33 30.39 9.41 31.52
CA HIS A 33 29.96 9.08 32.88
C HIS A 33 28.47 8.72 32.91
N PRO A 34 28.09 7.69 33.69
CA PRO A 34 26.75 7.10 33.68
C PRO A 34 25.87 7.80 34.72
N LEU A 35 24.63 8.15 34.36
CA LEU A 35 23.63 8.56 35.34
C LEU A 35 22.31 7.83 35.11
N ALA A 36 22.02 6.97 36.10
CA ALA A 36 20.70 6.59 36.58
C ALA A 36 19.81 5.76 35.63
N ALA A 37 20.28 4.57 35.30
CA ALA A 37 19.41 3.41 35.08
C ALA A 37 19.19 2.70 36.43
N ALA A 38 18.22 3.15 37.23
CA ALA A 38 17.69 2.39 38.37
C ALA A 38 16.48 3.12 38.96
N ALA A 39 15.29 2.72 38.51
CA ALA A 39 14.05 2.63 39.29
C ALA A 39 12.87 2.70 38.31
N TRP A 40 12.49 1.56 37.72
CA TRP A 40 11.12 1.18 37.30
C TRP A 40 11.13 -0.32 36.95
N ALA A 41 11.55 -1.14 37.91
CA ALA A 41 11.43 -2.59 37.82
C ALA A 41 10.51 -3.06 38.94
N SER A 42 9.21 -2.83 38.76
CA SER A 42 8.13 -3.58 39.42
C SER A 42 6.76 -3.03 39.01
N ALA A 43 6.21 -3.54 37.91
CA ALA A 43 4.76 -3.70 37.68
C ALA A 43 4.56 -4.37 36.31
N ASP A 44 4.22 -5.66 36.33
CA ASP A 44 3.71 -6.50 35.23
C ASP A 44 4.52 -6.58 33.92
N ASP A 45 4.74 -7.81 33.43
CA ASP A 45 5.15 -8.13 32.04
C ASP A 45 4.05 -7.78 31.01
N SER A 46 3.26 -6.74 31.27
CA SER A 46 2.30 -6.16 30.34
C SER A 46 3.08 -5.30 29.35
N GLU A 47 2.92 -5.54 28.05
CA GLU A 47 3.35 -4.58 27.03
C GLU A 47 2.88 -3.17 27.44
N PRO A 48 3.71 -2.12 27.29
CA PRO A 48 3.34 -0.79 27.75
C PRO A 48 2.05 -0.36 27.06
N ASP A 49 1.05 0.08 27.83
CA ASP A 49 -0.26 0.52 27.33
C ASP A 49 -0.10 1.43 26.09
N GLU A 50 -0.55 0.96 24.93
CA GLU A 50 -0.45 1.64 23.64
C GLU A 50 -1.00 3.07 23.73
N ALA A 51 -2.07 3.28 24.51
CA ALA A 51 -2.66 4.60 24.71
C ALA A 51 -1.68 5.57 25.40
N TRP A 52 -0.97 5.08 26.42
CA TRP A 52 0.08 5.85 27.08
C TRP A 52 1.23 6.16 26.12
N GLN A 53 1.66 5.18 25.31
CA GLN A 53 2.72 5.37 24.31
C GLN A 53 2.35 6.44 23.27
N ILE A 54 1.09 6.44 22.80
CA ILE A 54 0.59 7.46 21.87
C ILE A 54 0.71 8.86 22.50
N GLY A 55 0.34 9.01 23.76
CA GLY A 55 0.51 10.27 24.51
C GLY A 55 1.97 10.71 24.61
N TRP A 56 2.85 9.76 24.94
CA TRP A 56 4.29 10.00 25.04
C TRP A 56 4.90 10.47 23.71
N GLU A 57 4.50 9.88 22.58
CA GLU A 57 4.98 10.30 21.25
C GLU A 57 4.45 11.68 20.84
N HIS A 58 3.23 12.05 21.21
CA HIS A 58 2.76 13.43 21.03
C HIS A 58 3.70 14.41 21.74
N ALA A 59 4.04 14.14 23.01
CA ALA A 59 4.96 14.99 23.76
C ALA A 59 6.37 15.01 23.15
N ARG A 60 6.87 13.86 22.68
CA ARG A 60 8.18 13.77 21.98
C ARG A 60 8.24 14.70 20.78
N HIS A 61 7.14 14.86 20.05
CA HIS A 61 7.03 15.71 18.88
C HIS A 61 6.54 17.13 19.19
N GLY A 62 6.41 17.51 20.46
CA GLY A 62 5.92 18.83 20.88
C GLY A 62 4.46 19.09 20.50
N LEU A 63 3.68 18.03 20.27
CA LEU A 63 2.28 18.09 19.90
C LEU A 63 1.38 17.91 21.11
N VAL A 64 0.18 18.48 21.02
CA VAL A 64 -0.89 18.30 22.01
C VAL A 64 -1.87 17.25 21.47
N PRO A 65 -2.18 16.18 22.21
CA PRO A 65 -3.23 15.23 21.82
C PRO A 65 -4.59 15.93 21.64
N PRO A 66 -5.52 15.37 20.85
CA PRO A 66 -6.84 15.96 20.69
C PRO A 66 -7.55 16.16 22.05
N PRO A 67 -8.32 17.24 22.24
CA PRO A 67 -8.88 17.62 23.54
C PRO A 67 -9.70 16.52 24.23
N ALA A 68 -10.40 15.68 23.46
CA ALA A 68 -11.17 14.55 23.98
C ALA A 68 -10.32 13.56 24.81
N HIS A 69 -9.01 13.50 24.57
CA HIS A 69 -8.07 12.61 25.26
C HIS A 69 -7.31 13.27 26.41
N LEU A 70 -7.62 14.54 26.71
CA LEU A 70 -6.98 15.32 27.77
C LEU A 70 -7.81 15.35 29.06
N LEU A 71 -8.84 14.52 29.18
CA LEU A 71 -9.59 14.37 30.42
C LEU A 71 -8.73 13.74 31.53
N PRO A 72 -8.93 14.12 32.81
CA PRO A 72 -8.22 13.50 33.93
C PRO A 72 -8.36 11.98 33.92
N GLY A 73 -7.26 11.25 34.18
CA GLY A 73 -7.25 9.79 34.20
C GLY A 73 -7.14 9.12 32.82
N HIS A 74 -7.27 9.85 31.71
CA HIS A 74 -7.13 9.26 30.38
C HIS A 74 -5.67 8.82 30.10
N PRO A 75 -5.39 7.59 29.64
CA PRO A 75 -4.02 7.07 29.51
C PRO A 75 -3.17 7.86 28.50
N VAL A 76 -3.75 8.33 27.39
CA VAL A 76 -3.07 9.25 26.45
C VAL A 76 -2.61 10.54 27.15
N ARG A 77 -3.42 11.12 28.05
CA ARG A 77 -2.99 12.29 28.82
C ARG A 77 -1.85 11.96 29.76
N GLN A 78 -1.91 10.84 30.47
CA GLN A 78 -0.85 10.42 31.38
C GLN A 78 0.49 10.26 30.67
N GLY A 79 0.49 9.62 29.48
CA GLY A 79 1.67 9.50 28.66
C GLY A 79 2.19 10.83 28.13
N TRP A 80 1.28 11.72 27.73
CA TRP A 80 1.64 13.07 27.27
C TRP A 80 2.25 13.92 28.39
N ASP A 81 1.66 13.94 29.58
CA ASP A 81 2.16 14.66 30.74
C ASP A 81 3.55 14.13 31.16
N ALA A 82 3.72 12.80 31.20
CA ALA A 82 5.02 12.17 31.46
C ALA A 82 6.07 12.55 30.42
N GLY A 83 5.72 12.50 29.13
CA GLY A 83 6.61 12.87 28.04
C GLY A 83 7.00 14.35 28.09
N ARG A 84 6.07 15.25 28.44
CA ARG A 84 6.38 16.68 28.59
C ARG A 84 7.43 16.95 29.67
N LEU A 85 7.35 16.24 30.79
CA LEU A 85 8.35 16.33 31.86
C LEU A 85 9.72 15.83 31.40
N CYS A 86 9.74 14.77 30.59
CA CYS A 86 10.96 14.16 30.06
C CYS A 86 11.64 15.00 28.98
N PHE A 87 10.90 15.43 27.94
CA PHE A 87 11.47 16.11 26.78
C PHE A 87 11.65 17.61 27.00
N ARG A 88 10.77 18.26 27.79
CA ARG A 88 10.75 19.72 27.99
C ARG A 88 10.84 20.45 26.64
N GLN A 89 11.93 21.17 26.39
CA GLN A 89 12.17 21.91 25.14
C GLN A 89 12.89 21.08 24.06
N ARG A 90 13.34 19.85 24.37
CA ARG A 90 14.06 18.96 23.45
C ARG A 90 13.09 18.04 22.70
N THR A 91 12.19 18.65 21.93
CA THR A 91 11.21 17.93 21.11
C THR A 91 11.74 17.70 19.70
N ARG A 92 11.18 16.71 18.99
CA ARG A 92 11.43 16.45 17.58
C ARG A 92 10.45 17.25 16.73
N THR A 93 10.88 17.71 15.56
CA THR A 93 9.98 18.38 14.61
C THR A 93 8.85 17.45 14.17
N ALA A 94 7.61 17.96 14.19
CA ALA A 94 6.45 17.29 13.62
C ALA A 94 6.24 17.79 12.18
N ASN A 95 6.36 16.89 11.21
CA ASN A 95 5.93 17.15 9.84
C ASN A 95 4.53 16.54 9.61
N HIS A 96 3.93 16.79 8.43
CA HIS A 96 2.62 16.25 8.09
C HIS A 96 2.52 14.72 8.31
N ALA A 97 3.58 13.98 7.99
CA ALA A 97 3.57 12.53 8.15
C ALA A 97 3.57 12.07 9.62
N VAL A 98 4.22 12.83 10.52
CA VAL A 98 4.12 12.60 11.97
C VAL A 98 2.70 12.84 12.47
N HIS A 99 2.04 13.91 12.01
CA HIS A 99 0.64 14.17 12.35
C HIS A 99 -0.27 13.04 11.87
N ALA A 100 -0.13 12.61 10.61
CA ALA A 100 -0.91 11.50 10.06
C ALA A 100 -0.66 10.19 10.84
N TRP A 101 0.59 9.93 11.23
CA TRP A 101 0.96 8.73 12.00
C TRP A 101 0.34 8.70 13.39
N LEU A 102 0.41 9.81 14.13
CA LEU A 102 -0.19 9.89 15.46
C LEU A 102 -1.72 9.82 15.42
N SER A 103 -2.34 10.49 14.43
CA SER A 103 -3.78 10.42 14.21
C SER A 103 -4.24 9.00 13.87
N LEU A 104 -3.50 8.30 13.00
CA LEU A 104 -3.78 6.92 12.62
C LEU A 104 -3.64 5.97 13.82
N ARG A 105 -2.58 6.08 14.61
CA ARG A 105 -2.41 5.27 15.83
C ARG A 105 -3.56 5.49 16.81
N LEU A 106 -3.90 6.75 17.06
CA LEU A 106 -4.96 7.12 17.99
C LEU A 106 -6.33 6.59 17.53
N SER A 107 -6.69 6.77 16.26
CA SER A 107 -7.97 6.26 15.74
C SER A 107 -8.01 4.73 15.72
N THR A 108 -6.90 4.07 15.40
CA THR A 108 -6.78 2.60 15.41
C THR A 108 -6.99 2.05 16.82
N TRP A 109 -6.33 2.66 17.82
CA TRP A 109 -6.49 2.30 19.22
C TRP A 109 -7.92 2.51 19.71
N GLN A 110 -8.56 3.64 19.37
CA GLN A 110 -9.96 3.91 19.72
C GLN A 110 -10.93 2.87 19.16
N GLN A 111 -10.62 2.29 17.99
CA GLN A 111 -11.41 1.24 17.36
C GLN A 111 -11.07 -0.17 17.90
N GLY A 112 -10.12 -0.30 18.83
CA GLY A 112 -9.64 -1.58 19.36
C GLY A 112 -8.85 -2.41 18.33
N ARG A 113 -8.44 -1.78 17.23
CA ARG A 113 -7.74 -2.41 16.11
C ARG A 113 -6.26 -2.59 16.43
N ALA A 114 -5.66 -3.63 15.88
CA ALA A 114 -4.23 -3.84 15.99
C ALA A 114 -3.48 -2.80 15.15
N PHE A 115 -2.42 -2.24 15.71
CA PHE A 115 -1.49 -1.35 15.02
C PHE A 115 -0.10 -1.98 15.03
N GLU A 116 0.57 -2.06 13.88
CA GLU A 116 1.93 -2.59 13.77
C GLU A 116 2.93 -1.41 13.86
N PRO A 117 3.70 -1.27 14.96
CA PRO A 117 4.46 -0.04 15.22
C PRO A 117 5.84 0.01 14.57
N VAL A 118 6.39 -1.11 14.06
CA VAL A 118 7.76 -1.20 13.58
C VAL A 118 7.86 -0.71 12.13
N GLN A 119 6.97 -1.17 11.25
CA GLN A 119 7.01 -0.82 9.83
C GLN A 119 6.12 0.38 9.50
N VAL A 120 5.00 0.57 10.22
CA VAL A 120 4.13 1.75 10.06
C VAL A 120 4.75 2.96 10.78
N THR A 121 5.66 3.63 10.07
CA THR A 121 6.39 4.81 10.54
C THR A 121 5.92 6.09 9.84
N PRO A 122 6.25 7.29 10.35
CA PRO A 122 6.02 8.54 9.62
C PRO A 122 6.65 8.56 8.23
N HIS A 123 7.85 7.96 8.06
CA HIS A 123 8.48 7.85 6.74
C HIS A 123 7.64 6.98 5.79
N TYR A 124 7.17 5.83 6.27
CA TYR A 124 6.28 4.96 5.49
C TYR A 124 5.00 5.70 5.07
N LEU A 125 4.35 6.43 5.99
CA LEU A 125 3.15 7.20 5.64
C LEU A 125 3.44 8.30 4.64
N SER A 126 4.58 9.00 4.73
CA SER A 126 4.96 10.01 3.73
C SER A 126 5.02 9.45 2.31
N GLN A 127 5.38 8.18 2.16
CA GLN A 127 5.44 7.48 0.88
C GLN A 127 4.06 7.02 0.39
N LEU A 128 3.06 6.88 1.27
CA LEU A 128 1.69 6.59 0.85
C LEU A 128 0.94 7.86 0.46
N MET A 129 1.32 8.98 1.06
CA MET A 129 0.63 10.27 0.96
C MET A 129 0.95 11.07 -0.32
N GLN A 130 1.03 10.40 -1.47
CA GLN A 130 1.46 10.99 -2.74
C GLN A 130 0.40 11.81 -3.48
N GLY A 131 -0.48 12.46 -2.72
CA GLY A 131 -1.40 13.47 -3.22
C GLY A 131 -2.51 13.02 -4.15
N ARG A 132 -2.79 11.71 -4.38
CA ARG A 132 -3.95 11.27 -5.21
C ARG A 132 -4.68 10.05 -4.65
N CYS A 133 -6.00 10.03 -4.87
CA CYS A 133 -6.86 8.88 -4.59
C CYS A 133 -6.84 7.89 -5.78
N PRO A 134 -6.49 6.60 -5.58
CA PRO A 134 -6.41 5.61 -6.65
C PRO A 134 -7.79 5.21 -7.23
N VAL A 135 -8.86 5.39 -6.46
CA VAL A 135 -10.23 5.03 -6.86
C VAL A 135 -10.88 6.12 -7.72
N LEU A 136 -10.88 7.36 -7.22
CA LEU A 136 -11.46 8.51 -7.93
C LEU A 136 -10.51 9.15 -8.95
N ARG A 137 -9.21 8.83 -8.89
CA ARG A 137 -8.16 9.49 -9.71
C ARG A 137 -8.19 11.02 -9.57
N GLN A 138 -8.37 11.51 -8.35
CA GLN A 138 -8.34 12.95 -8.05
C GLN A 138 -7.23 13.27 -7.06
N ALA A 139 -6.79 14.53 -7.06
CA ALA A 139 -5.84 15.01 -6.07
C ALA A 139 -6.45 14.98 -4.67
N VAL A 140 -5.63 14.63 -3.67
CA VAL A 140 -5.98 14.69 -2.25
C VAL A 140 -4.90 15.46 -1.51
N ASN A 141 -5.30 16.25 -0.52
CA ASN A 141 -4.37 17.00 0.33
C ASN A 141 -3.36 17.89 -0.44
N ASP A 142 -3.74 18.43 -1.61
CA ASP A 142 -2.85 19.26 -2.46
C ASP A 142 -2.82 20.75 -2.04
N GLY A 143 -3.53 21.10 -0.95
CA GLY A 143 -3.60 22.46 -0.42
C GLY A 143 -4.59 23.37 -1.15
N THR A 144 -5.25 22.92 -2.21
CA THR A 144 -6.30 23.69 -2.87
C THR A 144 -7.64 23.56 -2.12
N PRO A 145 -8.52 24.60 -2.14
CA PRO A 145 -9.84 24.51 -1.51
C PRO A 145 -10.73 23.41 -2.08
N THR A 146 -10.48 23.01 -3.33
CA THR A 146 -11.21 21.96 -4.06
C THR A 146 -10.59 20.58 -3.89
N ALA A 147 -9.44 20.48 -3.24
CA ALA A 147 -8.78 19.21 -3.00
C ALA A 147 -9.68 18.32 -2.16
N ALA A 148 -9.80 17.06 -2.55
CA ALA A 148 -10.41 16.10 -1.66
C ALA A 148 -9.51 15.87 -0.43
N VAL A 149 -10.13 15.58 0.70
CA VAL A 149 -9.39 15.18 1.89
C VAL A 149 -8.98 13.72 1.73
N GLY A 150 -7.68 13.46 1.93
CA GLY A 150 -7.10 12.12 1.87
C GLY A 150 -7.11 11.45 3.24
N VAL A 151 -7.57 10.21 3.30
CA VAL A 151 -7.58 9.34 4.48
C VAL A 151 -6.67 8.13 4.20
N VAL A 152 -5.72 7.87 5.09
CA VAL A 152 -4.94 6.62 5.07
C VAL A 152 -5.65 5.60 5.94
N ASP A 153 -5.95 4.44 5.38
CA ASP A 153 -6.62 3.37 6.11
C ASP A 153 -6.22 1.97 5.60
N ALA A 154 -6.51 0.96 6.42
CA ALA A 154 -6.34 -0.46 6.12
C ALA A 154 -7.20 -0.84 4.91
N VAL A 155 -6.60 -1.31 3.81
CA VAL A 155 -7.28 -1.74 2.59
C VAL A 155 -8.14 -2.98 2.90
N ASN A 156 -7.56 -3.99 3.54
CA ASN A 156 -8.30 -5.12 4.09
C ASN A 156 -8.87 -4.72 5.46
N SER A 157 -10.19 -4.51 5.52
CA SER A 157 -10.91 -4.15 6.74
C SER A 157 -10.97 -5.29 7.78
N SER A 158 -10.59 -6.52 7.42
CA SER A 158 -10.46 -7.64 8.36
C SER A 158 -9.04 -7.78 8.94
N ALA A 159 -8.15 -6.84 8.64
CA ALA A 159 -6.76 -6.81 9.09
C ALA A 159 -6.44 -5.53 9.87
N GLY A 160 -5.48 -5.61 10.78
CA GLY A 160 -4.95 -4.46 11.50
C GLY A 160 -4.28 -3.44 10.58
N VAL A 161 -3.93 -2.30 11.19
CA VAL A 161 -3.17 -1.23 10.54
C VAL A 161 -1.71 -1.63 10.52
N ALA A 162 -1.26 -2.13 9.37
CA ALA A 162 0.06 -2.69 9.18
C ALA A 162 0.62 -2.35 7.79
N ALA A 163 1.95 -2.33 7.67
CA ALA A 163 2.59 -2.13 6.38
C ALA A 163 2.17 -3.21 5.38
N GLY A 164 2.00 -2.81 4.12
CA GLY A 164 1.46 -3.70 3.09
C GLY A 164 -0.06 -3.71 2.99
N ASN A 165 -0.77 -3.20 4.00
CA ASN A 165 -2.23 -3.13 4.02
C ASN A 165 -2.76 -1.70 3.98
N LEU A 166 -1.94 -0.68 3.71
CA LEU A 166 -2.37 0.72 3.79
C LEU A 166 -2.43 1.39 2.42
N ALA A 167 -3.47 2.19 2.19
CA ALA A 167 -3.58 3.05 1.03
C ALA A 167 -4.20 4.40 1.43
N MET A 168 -3.87 5.45 0.68
CA MET A 168 -4.54 6.74 0.78
C MET A 168 -5.73 6.78 -0.17
N LEU A 169 -6.92 7.01 0.38
CA LEU A 169 -8.17 7.17 -0.36
C LEU A 169 -8.73 8.59 -0.16
N SER A 170 -9.57 9.07 -1.07
CA SER A 170 -10.41 10.24 -0.76
C SER A 170 -11.45 9.86 0.29
N THR A 171 -11.92 10.83 1.07
CA THR A 171 -13.03 10.63 2.03
C THR A 171 -14.26 9.98 1.38
N ALA A 172 -14.60 10.37 0.14
CA ALA A 172 -15.70 9.75 -0.61
C ALA A 172 -15.48 8.25 -0.89
N ALA A 173 -14.30 7.86 -1.40
CA ALA A 173 -13.98 6.45 -1.64
C ALA A 173 -13.91 5.64 -0.33
N TRP A 174 -13.34 6.23 0.71
CA TRP A 174 -13.25 5.60 2.02
C TRP A 174 -14.64 5.36 2.64
N ALA A 175 -15.51 6.37 2.59
CA ALA A 175 -16.88 6.28 3.09
C ALA A 175 -17.71 5.26 2.30
N ALA A 176 -17.66 5.29 0.97
CA ALA A 176 -18.37 4.34 0.13
C ALA A 176 -17.86 2.90 0.34
N ARG A 177 -16.54 2.70 0.51
CA ARG A 177 -16.00 1.37 0.82
C ARG A 177 -16.59 0.81 2.11
N ALA A 178 -16.68 1.62 3.17
CA ALA A 178 -17.02 1.16 4.51
C ALA A 178 -16.23 -0.13 4.86
N ASN A 179 -16.92 -1.20 5.28
CA ASN A 179 -16.34 -2.50 5.60
C ASN A 179 -16.44 -3.54 4.46
N ARG A 180 -16.79 -3.10 3.23
CA ARG A 180 -17.05 -4.02 2.11
C ARG A 180 -15.84 -4.84 1.71
N ARG A 181 -16.10 -6.09 1.33
CA ARG A 181 -15.13 -7.00 0.73
C ARG A 181 -15.01 -6.73 -0.78
N TRP A 182 -14.00 -7.34 -1.41
CA TRP A 182 -13.71 -7.13 -2.83
C TRP A 182 -14.88 -7.56 -3.75
N ASP A 183 -15.60 -8.63 -3.40
CA ASP A 183 -16.73 -9.20 -4.15
C ASP A 183 -17.98 -8.33 -4.02
N GLU A 184 -18.22 -7.78 -2.84
CA GLU A 184 -19.26 -6.79 -2.58
C GLU A 184 -18.98 -5.49 -3.36
N ALA A 185 -17.75 -4.98 -3.34
CA ALA A 185 -17.36 -3.82 -4.14
C ALA A 185 -17.50 -4.09 -5.65
N ARG A 186 -17.22 -5.32 -6.10
CA ARG A 186 -17.44 -5.73 -7.49
C ARG A 186 -18.92 -5.76 -7.84
N LEU A 187 -19.78 -6.25 -6.95
CA LEU A 187 -21.23 -6.21 -7.13
C LEU A 187 -21.71 -4.76 -7.24
N MET A 188 -21.20 -3.86 -6.41
CA MET A 188 -21.54 -2.43 -6.47
C MET A 188 -21.18 -1.78 -7.81
N ALA A 189 -20.15 -2.25 -8.51
CA ALA A 189 -19.85 -1.79 -9.87
C ALA A 189 -20.98 -2.12 -10.85
N VAL A 190 -21.55 -3.32 -10.74
CA VAL A 190 -22.70 -3.75 -11.56
C VAL A 190 -23.96 -2.97 -11.17
N VAL A 191 -24.18 -2.76 -9.88
CA VAL A 191 -25.30 -1.97 -9.37
C VAL A 191 -25.23 -0.53 -9.89
N ALA A 192 -24.05 0.11 -9.83
CA ALA A 192 -23.87 1.47 -10.33
C ALA A 192 -24.10 1.58 -11.84
N GLU A 193 -23.71 0.58 -12.63
CA GLU A 193 -23.97 0.56 -14.07
C GLU A 193 -25.45 0.43 -14.42
N ALA A 194 -26.22 -0.29 -13.58
CA ALA A 194 -27.66 -0.44 -13.75
C ALA A 194 -28.48 0.73 -13.16
N HIS A 195 -27.87 1.58 -12.33
CA HIS A 195 -28.56 2.70 -11.69
C HIS A 195 -28.80 3.84 -12.68
N PRO A 196 -29.96 4.53 -12.65
CA PRO A 196 -30.27 5.62 -13.60
C PRO A 196 -29.22 6.73 -13.66
N ASP A 197 -28.64 7.07 -12.50
CA ASP A 197 -27.61 8.11 -12.37
C ASP A 197 -26.19 7.61 -12.68
N GLY A 198 -26.01 6.32 -12.99
CA GLY A 198 -24.71 5.70 -13.24
C GLY A 198 -23.82 5.56 -11.99
N GLU A 199 -24.39 5.78 -10.80
CA GLU A 199 -23.72 5.78 -9.51
C GLU A 199 -24.46 4.92 -8.49
N ALA A 200 -23.70 4.30 -7.58
CA ALA A 200 -24.23 3.65 -6.39
C ALA A 200 -23.40 4.08 -5.18
N GLU A 201 -24.05 4.58 -4.13
CA GLU A 201 -23.41 5.10 -2.91
C GLU A 201 -22.30 6.13 -3.20
N GLY A 202 -22.54 7.00 -4.17
CA GLY A 202 -21.65 8.10 -4.54
C GLY A 202 -20.41 7.70 -5.33
N LEU A 203 -20.34 6.46 -5.84
CA LEU A 203 -19.29 6.03 -6.77
C LEU A 203 -19.90 5.48 -8.07
N THR A 204 -19.25 5.79 -9.19
CA THR A 204 -19.58 5.23 -10.51
C THR A 204 -19.11 3.78 -10.67
N SER A 205 -19.64 3.07 -11.66
CA SER A 205 -19.20 1.69 -11.97
C SER A 205 -17.68 1.55 -12.14
N PRO A 206 -16.97 2.40 -12.93
CA PRO A 206 -15.51 2.35 -13.02
C PRO A 206 -14.81 2.58 -11.67
N GLN A 207 -15.33 3.47 -10.82
CA GLN A 207 -14.74 3.74 -9.50
C GLN A 207 -14.90 2.53 -8.57
N TRP A 208 -16.08 1.92 -8.53
CA TRP A 208 -16.30 0.66 -7.82
C TRP A 208 -15.40 -0.47 -8.32
N ALA A 209 -15.21 -0.57 -9.63
CA ALA A 209 -14.32 -1.58 -10.22
C ALA A 209 -12.84 -1.36 -9.81
N ARG A 210 -12.39 -0.10 -9.67
CA ARG A 210 -11.06 0.22 -9.12
C ARG A 210 -10.95 -0.17 -7.65
N LEU A 211 -11.97 0.16 -6.85
CA LEU A 211 -11.99 -0.20 -5.44
C LEU A 211 -11.98 -1.72 -5.24
N ALA A 212 -12.77 -2.47 -6.01
CA ALA A 212 -12.78 -3.93 -5.99
C ALA A 212 -11.40 -4.53 -6.34
N ALA A 213 -10.73 -4.00 -7.36
CA ALA A 213 -9.38 -4.42 -7.72
C ALA A 213 -8.37 -4.14 -6.58
N LEU A 214 -8.42 -2.95 -5.97
CA LEU A 214 -7.57 -2.60 -4.82
C LEU A 214 -7.76 -3.56 -3.64
N LEU A 215 -9.02 -3.86 -3.28
CA LEU A 215 -9.36 -4.79 -2.20
C LEU A 215 -8.92 -6.22 -2.50
N SER A 216 -8.98 -6.63 -3.77
CA SER A 216 -8.58 -7.97 -4.18
C SER A 216 -7.08 -8.23 -3.97
N TYR A 217 -6.22 -7.21 -4.06
CA TYR A 217 -4.78 -7.38 -3.84
C TYR A 217 -4.44 -7.86 -2.43
N VAL A 218 -5.18 -7.38 -1.44
CA VAL A 218 -4.95 -7.67 -0.01
C VAL A 218 -5.92 -8.74 0.54
N THR A 219 -6.62 -9.43 -0.35
CA THR A 219 -7.53 -10.54 -0.01
C THR A 219 -6.97 -11.84 -0.60
N PRO A 220 -6.79 -12.91 0.18
CA PRO A 220 -6.43 -14.21 -0.37
C PRO A 220 -7.56 -14.76 -1.24
N LEU A 221 -7.28 -15.06 -2.50
CA LEU A 221 -8.27 -15.55 -3.46
C LEU A 221 -7.81 -16.85 -4.12
N PRO A 222 -8.75 -17.73 -4.53
CA PRO A 222 -8.42 -18.81 -5.44
C PRO A 222 -7.79 -18.26 -6.73
N HIS A 223 -6.74 -18.92 -7.23
CA HIS A 223 -5.98 -18.46 -8.41
C HIS A 223 -6.87 -18.10 -9.61
N ALA A 224 -7.84 -18.95 -9.93
CA ALA A 224 -8.76 -18.72 -11.05
C ALA A 224 -9.62 -17.45 -10.86
N VAL A 225 -10.01 -17.15 -9.62
CA VAL A 225 -10.77 -15.94 -9.29
C VAL A 225 -9.87 -14.71 -9.44
N ALA A 226 -8.68 -14.73 -8.82
CA ALA A 226 -7.71 -13.63 -8.90
C ALA A 226 -7.29 -13.32 -10.35
N ALA A 227 -7.05 -14.36 -11.16
CA ALA A 227 -6.74 -14.23 -12.58
C ALA A 227 -7.86 -13.57 -13.39
N GLY A 228 -9.11 -13.70 -12.94
CA GLY A 228 -10.28 -13.12 -13.59
C GLY A 228 -10.51 -11.64 -13.27
N ILE A 229 -9.82 -11.08 -12.26
CA ILE A 229 -10.00 -9.70 -11.85
C ILE A 229 -9.14 -8.77 -12.72
N PRO A 230 -9.74 -7.77 -13.41
CA PRO A 230 -8.97 -6.79 -14.14
C PRO A 230 -8.22 -5.85 -13.23
N MET A 231 -6.99 -5.51 -13.62
CA MET A 231 -6.17 -4.52 -12.92
C MET A 231 -6.63 -3.09 -13.22
N ARG A 232 -7.84 -2.76 -12.73
CA ARG A 232 -8.47 -1.44 -12.93
C ARG A 232 -7.74 -0.31 -12.22
N VAL A 233 -6.89 -0.66 -11.28
CA VAL A 233 -6.02 0.25 -10.55
C VAL A 233 -4.69 -0.45 -10.34
N LEU A 234 -3.58 0.19 -10.70
CA LEU A 234 -2.28 -0.36 -10.38
C LEU A 234 -2.12 -0.39 -8.85
N PRO A 235 -1.34 -1.32 -8.27
CA PRO A 235 -1.11 -1.32 -6.83
C PRO A 235 -0.57 0.04 -6.36
N THR A 236 -0.99 0.45 -5.16
CA THR A 236 -0.44 1.64 -4.51
C THR A 236 0.93 1.31 -3.92
N ASN A 237 1.74 2.35 -3.66
CA ASN A 237 3.09 2.18 -3.13
C ASN A 237 3.12 1.23 -1.92
N ARG A 238 3.96 0.19 -2.00
CA ARG A 238 4.18 -0.80 -0.92
C ARG A 238 2.93 -1.56 -0.48
N LEU A 239 1.84 -1.56 -1.26
CA LEU A 239 0.73 -2.48 -1.03
C LEU A 239 1.21 -3.90 -1.32
N ARG A 240 0.89 -4.86 -0.45
CA ARG A 240 1.23 -6.27 -0.66
C ARG A 240 0.14 -6.93 -1.51
N LEU A 241 0.57 -7.66 -2.54
CA LEU A 241 -0.30 -8.43 -3.41
C LEU A 241 -0.26 -9.89 -2.94
N LEU A 242 -1.34 -10.33 -2.28
CA LEU A 242 -1.43 -11.68 -1.71
C LEU A 242 -1.58 -12.77 -2.77
N ASN A 243 -2.03 -12.39 -3.98
CA ASN A 243 -2.30 -13.32 -5.08
C ASN A 243 -1.17 -13.25 -6.12
N PRO A 244 -0.35 -14.31 -6.29
CA PRO A 244 0.81 -14.29 -7.19
C PRO A 244 0.48 -13.90 -8.63
N ILE A 245 -0.69 -14.32 -9.14
CA ILE A 245 -1.13 -14.01 -10.49
C ILE A 245 -1.41 -12.51 -10.68
N GLN A 246 -1.88 -11.81 -9.64
CA GLN A 246 -2.01 -10.35 -9.66
C GLN A 246 -0.64 -9.66 -9.55
N GLY A 247 0.29 -10.27 -8.81
CA GLY A 247 1.71 -9.88 -8.83
C GLY A 247 2.31 -9.94 -10.23
N LEU A 248 2.00 -10.99 -11.00
CA LEU A 248 2.41 -11.11 -12.40
C LEU A 248 1.73 -10.08 -13.30
N GLN A 249 0.43 -9.81 -13.12
CA GLN A 249 -0.24 -8.73 -13.83
C GLN A 249 0.49 -7.39 -13.60
N ALA A 250 0.77 -7.05 -12.34
CA ALA A 250 1.43 -5.81 -11.92
C ALA A 250 2.84 -5.70 -12.53
N LEU A 251 3.63 -6.77 -12.44
CA LEU A 251 4.97 -6.85 -13.01
C LEU A 251 4.96 -6.64 -14.54
N ILE A 252 4.06 -7.30 -15.26
CA ILE A 252 3.92 -7.14 -16.71
C ILE A 252 3.58 -5.68 -17.05
N THR A 253 2.64 -5.11 -16.31
CA THR A 253 2.16 -3.75 -16.56
C THR A 253 3.26 -2.72 -16.26
N LEU A 254 4.09 -2.97 -15.24
CA LEU A 254 5.29 -2.19 -14.97
C LEU A 254 6.27 -2.18 -16.15
N GLN A 255 6.45 -3.29 -16.87
CA GLN A 255 7.38 -3.30 -18.02
C GLN A 255 7.00 -2.25 -19.07
N LEU A 256 5.70 -1.97 -19.21
CA LEU A 256 5.16 -1.02 -20.18
C LEU A 256 5.37 0.44 -19.77
N THR A 257 5.75 0.71 -18.53
CA THR A 257 6.09 2.07 -18.08
C THR A 257 7.50 2.49 -18.46
N HIS A 258 8.37 1.54 -18.84
CA HIS A 258 9.77 1.77 -19.19
C HIS A 258 9.99 2.12 -20.66
N ALA A 259 11.05 2.85 -20.99
CA ALA A 259 11.36 3.24 -22.38
C ALA A 259 11.69 2.02 -23.26
N ASP A 260 12.46 1.08 -22.70
CA ASP A 260 12.92 -0.21 -23.24
C ASP A 260 11.87 -1.34 -23.10
N TRP A 261 10.58 -1.00 -23.00
CA TRP A 261 9.51 -1.96 -22.69
C TRP A 261 9.49 -3.20 -23.60
N SER A 262 9.85 -3.07 -24.87
CA SER A 262 9.81 -4.16 -25.86
C SER A 262 10.87 -5.22 -25.57
N GLU A 263 12.09 -4.80 -25.24
CA GLU A 263 13.19 -5.67 -24.83
C GLU A 263 12.86 -6.36 -23.51
N ARG A 264 12.33 -5.61 -22.55
CA ARG A 264 11.90 -6.16 -21.24
C ARG A 264 10.76 -7.18 -21.39
N ALA A 265 9.79 -6.92 -22.26
CA ALA A 265 8.71 -7.86 -22.55
C ALA A 265 9.22 -9.13 -23.23
N ALA A 266 10.19 -9.00 -24.15
CA ALA A 266 10.85 -10.15 -24.77
C ALA A 266 11.62 -10.97 -23.73
N GLN A 267 12.38 -10.33 -22.83
CA GLN A 267 13.05 -10.99 -21.72
C GLN A 267 12.08 -11.70 -20.77
N LEU A 268 10.91 -11.12 -20.51
CA LEU A 268 9.88 -11.80 -19.70
C LEU A 268 9.33 -13.05 -20.42
N ALA A 269 9.16 -13.00 -21.74
CA ALA A 269 8.71 -14.14 -22.55
C ALA A 269 9.71 -15.31 -22.55
N THR A 270 11.02 -15.04 -22.41
CA THR A 270 12.05 -16.09 -22.31
C THR A 270 12.02 -16.82 -20.96
N LEU A 271 11.40 -16.24 -19.93
CA LEU A 271 11.23 -16.91 -18.63
C LEU A 271 10.14 -17.98 -18.66
N LEU A 272 9.22 -17.90 -19.62
CA LEU A 272 8.18 -18.90 -19.82
C LEU A 272 8.79 -20.22 -20.31
N PRO A 273 8.34 -21.38 -19.79
CA PRO A 273 8.88 -22.69 -20.17
C PRO A 273 8.90 -22.90 -21.68
N GLU A 274 10.05 -23.29 -22.23
CA GLU A 274 10.22 -23.54 -23.68
C GLU A 274 9.37 -24.71 -24.19
N THR A 275 9.09 -25.67 -23.32
CA THR A 275 8.25 -26.83 -23.62
C THR A 275 6.77 -26.47 -23.80
N GLN A 276 6.37 -25.22 -23.49
CA GLN A 276 4.99 -24.75 -23.56
C GLN A 276 4.84 -23.62 -24.60
N THR A 277 5.07 -23.93 -25.87
CA THR A 277 4.95 -22.97 -26.99
C THR A 277 3.62 -22.20 -26.98
N GLU A 278 2.52 -22.89 -26.67
CA GLU A 278 1.20 -22.27 -26.60
C GLU A 278 1.07 -21.22 -25.48
N LEU A 279 1.74 -21.41 -24.34
CA LEU A 279 1.75 -20.42 -23.25
C LEU A 279 2.43 -19.13 -23.69
N ARG A 280 3.56 -19.25 -24.41
CA ARG A 280 4.28 -18.09 -24.98
C ARG A 280 3.45 -17.40 -26.06
N SER A 281 2.78 -18.17 -26.92
CA SER A 281 1.83 -17.61 -27.90
C SER A 281 0.71 -16.84 -27.21
N ASP A 282 0.10 -17.40 -26.15
CA ASP A 282 -0.98 -16.74 -25.42
C ASP A 282 -0.50 -15.47 -24.70
N PHE A 283 0.73 -15.46 -24.18
CA PHE A 283 1.39 -14.27 -23.64
C PHE A 283 1.53 -13.16 -24.69
N HIS A 284 2.06 -13.47 -25.88
CA HIS A 284 2.19 -12.50 -26.97
C HIS A 284 0.83 -11.96 -27.44
N LEU A 285 -0.16 -12.84 -27.59
CA LEU A 285 -1.53 -12.44 -27.95
C LEU A 285 -2.13 -11.48 -26.91
N PHE A 286 -1.88 -11.71 -25.63
CA PHE A 286 -2.27 -10.80 -24.56
C PHE A 286 -1.57 -9.44 -24.72
N PHE A 287 -0.25 -9.40 -24.87
CA PHE A 287 0.49 -8.14 -25.07
C PHE A 287 -0.03 -7.36 -26.28
N HIS A 288 -0.20 -8.02 -27.43
CA HIS A 288 -0.73 -7.39 -28.63
C HIS A 288 -2.17 -6.91 -28.49
N SER A 289 -2.95 -7.44 -27.54
CA SER A 289 -4.27 -6.91 -27.21
C SER A 289 -4.23 -5.68 -26.30
N LEU A 290 -3.25 -5.61 -25.39
CA LEU A 290 -3.11 -4.54 -24.39
C LEU A 290 -2.47 -3.28 -24.97
N LEU A 291 -1.38 -3.43 -25.71
CA LEU A 291 -0.56 -2.31 -26.19
C LEU A 291 -1.32 -1.29 -27.05
N PRO A 292 -2.13 -1.70 -28.05
CA PRO A 292 -2.87 -0.73 -28.86
C PRO A 292 -3.87 0.09 -28.05
N ARG A 293 -4.33 -0.41 -26.90
CA ARG A 293 -5.26 0.30 -26.01
C ARG A 293 -4.53 1.25 -25.08
N ALA A 294 -3.38 0.81 -24.57
CA ALA A 294 -2.51 1.64 -23.74
C ALA A 294 -1.87 2.81 -24.51
N TRP A 295 -1.69 2.68 -25.84
CA TRP A 295 -1.07 3.70 -26.71
C TRP A 295 -1.94 4.22 -27.86
N ASP A 296 -3.25 4.02 -27.82
CA ASP A 296 -4.20 4.77 -28.64
C ASP A 296 -3.90 6.30 -28.64
N GLY A 297 -3.56 6.90 -29.79
CA GLY A 297 -3.09 8.30 -29.84
C GLY A 297 -1.65 8.53 -29.34
N GLY A 298 -0.82 7.49 -29.29
CA GLY A 298 0.60 7.55 -28.91
C GLY A 298 0.87 7.23 -27.44
N ARG A 299 2.14 7.12 -27.07
CA ARG A 299 2.58 6.89 -25.68
C ARG A 299 2.55 8.22 -24.90
N PRO A 300 1.84 8.31 -23.76
CA PRO A 300 1.86 9.52 -22.94
C PRO A 300 3.26 9.84 -22.43
N ALA A 301 3.59 11.14 -22.38
CA ALA A 301 4.83 11.64 -21.78
C ALA A 301 4.74 11.73 -20.25
N ASP A 302 3.55 12.02 -19.72
CA ASP A 302 3.28 12.06 -18.28
C ASP A 302 3.12 10.64 -17.72
N ALA A 303 3.91 10.30 -16.70
CA ALA A 303 3.87 8.99 -16.05
C ALA A 303 2.49 8.68 -15.46
N ARG A 304 1.78 9.71 -14.96
CA ARG A 304 0.43 9.56 -14.44
C ARG A 304 -0.56 9.25 -15.56
N ALA A 305 -0.55 10.02 -16.65
CA ALA A 305 -1.38 9.71 -17.81
C ALA A 305 -1.10 8.30 -18.37
N LEU A 306 0.16 7.87 -18.41
CA LEU A 306 0.54 6.51 -18.80
C LEU A 306 -0.07 5.45 -17.88
N ARG A 307 0.01 5.65 -16.55
CA ARG A 307 -0.61 4.77 -15.55
C ARG A 307 -2.12 4.65 -15.74
N GLU A 308 -2.83 5.76 -15.84
CA GLU A 308 -4.29 5.77 -15.99
C GLU A 308 -4.72 5.05 -17.28
N ARG A 309 -3.96 5.22 -18.37
CA ARG A 309 -4.21 4.53 -19.63
C ARG A 309 -3.94 3.03 -19.60
N LEU A 310 -2.92 2.58 -18.86
CA LEU A 310 -2.68 1.16 -18.64
C LEU A 310 -3.83 0.53 -17.84
N GLU A 311 -4.27 1.20 -16.78
CA GLU A 311 -5.43 0.80 -15.97
C GLU A 311 -6.73 0.73 -16.82
N ASP A 312 -6.92 1.69 -17.73
CA ASP A 312 -8.07 1.72 -18.64
C ASP A 312 -7.94 0.70 -19.78
N ALA A 313 -6.73 0.32 -20.18
CA ALA A 313 -6.52 -0.78 -21.12
C ALA A 313 -6.92 -2.14 -20.51
N TRP A 314 -6.61 -2.35 -19.22
CA TRP A 314 -7.07 -3.53 -18.47
C TRP A 314 -8.59 -3.61 -18.33
N ALA A 315 -9.32 -2.49 -18.49
CA ALA A 315 -10.78 -2.48 -18.52
C ALA A 315 -11.37 -3.25 -19.70
N GLN A 316 -10.61 -3.40 -20.79
CA GLN A 316 -11.15 -3.82 -22.06
C GLN A 316 -11.47 -5.34 -22.06
N PRO A 317 -12.71 -5.76 -22.43
CA PRO A 317 -13.09 -7.17 -22.40
C PRO A 317 -12.21 -8.09 -23.25
N GLN A 318 -11.62 -7.57 -24.33
CA GLN A 318 -10.70 -8.34 -25.17
C GLN A 318 -9.36 -8.60 -24.46
N VAL A 319 -8.81 -7.58 -23.79
CA VAL A 319 -7.57 -7.70 -23.00
C VAL A 319 -7.75 -8.73 -21.92
N ILE A 320 -8.87 -8.67 -21.19
CA ILE A 320 -9.15 -9.63 -20.12
C ILE A 320 -9.35 -11.05 -20.61
N ARG A 321 -10.04 -11.26 -21.73
CA ARG A 321 -10.18 -12.61 -22.29
C ARG A 321 -8.82 -13.21 -22.69
N ARG A 322 -7.92 -12.41 -23.27
CA ARG A 322 -6.57 -12.88 -23.63
C ARG A 322 -5.71 -13.12 -22.40
N TRP A 323 -5.79 -12.23 -21.41
CA TRP A 323 -5.14 -12.41 -20.12
C TRP A 323 -5.60 -13.70 -19.43
N GLN A 324 -6.91 -13.92 -19.30
CA GLN A 324 -7.46 -15.11 -18.64
C GLN A 324 -7.03 -16.40 -19.32
N ARG A 325 -6.95 -16.41 -20.66
CA ARG A 325 -6.45 -17.57 -21.42
C ARG A 325 -4.97 -17.86 -21.12
N PHE A 326 -4.13 -16.83 -20.99
CA PHE A 326 -2.74 -17.00 -20.57
C PHE A 326 -2.66 -17.43 -19.10
N ALA A 327 -3.37 -16.75 -18.21
CA ALA A 327 -3.32 -16.95 -16.77
C ALA A 327 -3.89 -18.30 -16.31
N SER A 328 -4.86 -18.87 -17.04
CA SER A 328 -5.44 -20.18 -16.73
C SER A 328 -4.51 -21.35 -17.00
N ARG A 329 -3.45 -21.15 -17.80
CA ARG A 329 -2.39 -22.13 -18.04
C ARG A 329 -1.32 -22.14 -16.95
N LEU A 330 -1.34 -21.14 -16.08
CA LEU A 330 -0.45 -21.05 -14.92
C LEU A 330 -1.24 -21.45 -13.67
N ASN A 331 -0.57 -22.05 -12.70
CA ASN A 331 -1.04 -22.11 -11.32
C ASN A 331 -0.38 -21.00 -10.47
N ALA A 332 -0.79 -20.89 -9.21
CA ALA A 332 -0.28 -19.84 -8.31
C ALA A 332 1.24 -19.93 -8.09
N GLU A 333 1.77 -21.14 -7.97
CA GLU A 333 3.21 -21.37 -7.76
C GLU A 333 4.03 -20.98 -8.99
N GLN A 334 3.57 -21.34 -10.19
CA GLN A 334 4.22 -20.94 -11.44
C GLN A 334 4.22 -19.42 -11.63
N ALA A 335 3.10 -18.76 -11.31
CA ALA A 335 3.02 -17.30 -11.35
C ALA A 335 4.02 -16.66 -10.36
N GLU A 336 4.11 -17.19 -9.14
CA GLU A 336 5.07 -16.76 -8.11
C GLU A 336 6.53 -16.95 -8.57
N GLN A 337 6.85 -18.12 -9.13
CA GLN A 337 8.18 -18.42 -9.65
C GLN A 337 8.56 -17.48 -10.80
N LEU A 338 7.63 -17.17 -11.71
CA LEU A 338 7.84 -16.21 -12.78
C LEU A 338 8.13 -14.80 -12.24
N VAL A 339 7.33 -14.33 -11.28
CA VAL A 339 7.57 -13.02 -10.63
C VAL A 339 8.94 -13.01 -9.95
N THR A 340 9.25 -14.05 -9.18
CA THR A 340 10.53 -14.18 -8.46
C THR A 340 11.73 -14.17 -9.41
N ARG A 341 11.67 -14.94 -10.51
CA ARG A 341 12.73 -14.98 -11.53
C ARG A 341 12.88 -13.64 -12.24
N ALA A 342 11.77 -12.99 -12.59
CA ALA A 342 11.80 -11.69 -13.24
C ALA A 342 12.39 -10.59 -12.34
N VAL A 343 12.04 -10.57 -11.05
CA VAL A 343 12.64 -9.65 -10.08
C VAL A 343 14.14 -9.88 -9.95
N LYS A 344 14.60 -11.14 -9.85
CA LYS A 344 16.03 -11.49 -9.81
C LYS A 344 16.80 -11.06 -11.06
N LEU A 345 16.13 -10.94 -12.20
CA LEU A 345 16.71 -10.46 -13.46
C LEU A 345 16.64 -8.94 -13.62
N GLY A 346 16.16 -8.20 -12.60
CA GLY A 346 16.05 -6.75 -12.64
C GLY A 346 14.89 -6.24 -13.51
N LEU A 347 13.98 -7.12 -13.94
CA LEU A 347 12.83 -6.71 -14.75
C LEU A 347 11.86 -5.83 -13.96
N ALA A 348 11.83 -5.94 -12.64
CA ALA A 348 10.94 -5.14 -11.80
C ALA A 348 11.48 -3.73 -11.46
N GLY A 349 12.58 -3.29 -12.09
CA GLY A 349 13.23 -2.02 -11.80
C GLY A 349 14.37 -2.17 -10.79
N LYS A 350 14.64 -1.12 -10.00
CA LYS A 350 15.64 -1.21 -8.92
C LYS A 350 15.16 -2.25 -7.89
N GLU A 351 16.07 -3.02 -7.30
CA GLU A 351 15.72 -4.02 -6.27
C GLU A 351 14.94 -3.40 -5.09
N SER A 352 15.16 -2.12 -4.80
CA SER A 352 14.41 -1.38 -3.78
C SER A 352 12.93 -1.16 -4.10
N MET A 353 12.52 -1.36 -5.36
CA MET A 353 11.14 -1.13 -5.82
C MET A 353 10.25 -2.35 -5.64
N VAL A 354 10.79 -3.56 -5.45
CA VAL A 354 9.97 -4.76 -5.23
C VAL A 354 10.46 -5.56 -4.05
N GLN A 355 9.59 -5.80 -3.09
CA GLN A 355 9.87 -6.69 -1.97
C GLN A 355 9.10 -8.00 -2.17
N LEU A 356 9.84 -9.10 -2.19
CA LEU A 356 9.29 -10.45 -2.16
C LEU A 356 9.22 -10.89 -0.69
N HIS A 357 8.03 -11.20 -0.21
CA HIS A 357 7.76 -11.66 1.15
C HIS A 357 7.40 -13.14 1.11
N GLY A 358 7.90 -13.99 2.01
CA GLY A 358 7.33 -15.34 2.17
C GLY A 358 5.89 -15.28 2.69
N ALA A 359 5.08 -16.34 2.51
CA ALA A 359 3.65 -16.35 2.91
C ALA A 359 3.39 -15.84 4.32
N ALA A 360 4.17 -16.30 5.30
CA ALA A 360 4.01 -15.92 6.70
C ALA A 360 4.38 -14.44 6.96
N GLN A 361 5.43 -13.94 6.29
CA GLN A 361 5.88 -12.54 6.42
C GLN A 361 4.92 -11.57 5.75
N ALA A 362 4.17 -12.06 4.76
CA ALA A 362 3.40 -11.19 3.90
C ALA A 362 2.12 -10.65 4.56
N THR A 363 1.64 -11.32 5.60
CA THR A 363 0.57 -10.81 6.49
C THR A 363 1.07 -10.59 7.91
N GLU A 364 2.40 -10.54 8.11
CA GLU A 364 2.99 -10.25 9.41
C GLU A 364 2.55 -8.86 9.89
N GLY A 365 2.11 -8.78 11.15
CA GLY A 365 1.56 -7.58 11.77
C GLY A 365 0.08 -7.28 11.44
N TRP A 366 -0.55 -8.06 10.55
CA TRP A 366 -1.95 -7.80 10.14
C TRP A 366 -2.98 -8.32 11.16
N ALA A 367 -2.57 -9.07 12.18
CA ALA A 367 -3.45 -9.62 13.22
C ALA A 367 -4.68 -10.34 12.64
N LEU A 368 -4.50 -11.12 11.56
CA LEU A 368 -5.60 -11.80 10.88
C LEU A 368 -6.28 -12.83 11.78
N GLU A 369 -5.54 -13.40 12.73
CA GLU A 369 -6.03 -14.37 13.72
C GLU A 369 -7.10 -13.79 14.66
N THR A 370 -7.12 -12.47 14.85
CA THR A 370 -8.12 -11.75 15.65
C THR A 370 -9.08 -10.94 14.80
N GLY A 371 -9.05 -11.07 13.47
CA GLY A 371 -9.82 -10.21 12.56
C GLY A 371 -9.35 -8.76 12.53
N GLY A 372 -8.06 -8.52 12.82
CA GLY A 372 -7.43 -7.21 12.81
C GLY A 372 -7.53 -6.45 14.13
N TYR A 373 -7.93 -7.11 15.21
CA TYR A 373 -8.10 -6.53 16.55
C TYR A 373 -6.89 -6.77 17.45
N GLY A 374 -6.58 -5.85 18.37
CA GLY A 374 -5.47 -6.02 19.31
C GLY A 374 -5.61 -7.26 20.20
N ARG A 375 -4.49 -7.86 20.63
CA ARG A 375 -4.52 -8.96 21.61
C ARG A 375 -5.06 -8.41 22.93
N GLY A 376 -6.30 -8.77 23.28
CA GLY A 376 -7.01 -8.28 24.46
C GLY A 376 -8.31 -7.53 24.18
N SER A 377 -8.65 -7.22 22.92
CA SER A 377 -9.93 -6.59 22.55
C SER A 377 -11.03 -7.58 22.17
N VAL A 378 -10.88 -8.87 22.51
CA VAL A 378 -11.91 -9.89 22.33
C VAL A 378 -13.08 -9.60 23.29
N THR A 379 -14.14 -9.01 22.73
CA THR A 379 -15.51 -8.86 23.26
C THR A 379 -15.66 -8.20 24.64
N ARG A 380 -15.94 -6.90 24.65
CA ARG A 380 -17.00 -6.36 25.52
C ARG A 380 -18.28 -6.33 24.68
N THR A 381 -19.03 -7.43 24.71
CA THR A 381 -20.44 -7.48 24.28
C THR A 381 -21.30 -6.62 25.17
#